data_AF-A0AAD9WXG8-F1
#
_entry.id   AF-A0AAD9WXG8-F1
#
_cell.length_a   1.000
_cell.length_b   1.000
_cell.length_c   1.000
_cell.angle_alpha   90.00
_cell.angle_beta   90.00
_cell.angle_gamma   90.00
#
_symmetry.space_group_name_H-M   'P 1'
#
loop_
_entity.id
_entity.type
_entity.pdbx_description
1 polymer ?
#
loop_
_entity_poly.entity_id
_entity_poly.type
_entity_poly.pdbx_seq_one_letter_code
_entity_poly.pdbx_strand_id
1 'polypeptide(L)'
;MDFAHTAENILNFIISILETYEITQRILSITLDNASANTSSIALFVTRNIPQDGGYFFHQRCACHIINLVVHASLKQVSDQIDRIRDAISWIYSSNPRFNEFKRHCKLNGLKPRRFQTDIPIRWNSTYLMFTNCLEYDTTITCFYNIKLAETGQHSPKILTTDDWYVAKIFVQFLKIFYNAIVTLSEVYYPTSSQAIHQIVEISELLNSYREDGHLSAVVVAMETKLKKCWANIPLLYALSAIVDPMVKLSGLEVFLEFIGINLSIDYSEQITDIRTKLFEIFHIYKSRFGNIDTPQSTQPETEPKQTSWRLLKR
;
A
#
# COMPACT_ATOMS: atom_id res chain seq x y z
N MET A 1 17.66 -3.50 -17.03
CA MET A 1 17.70 -4.96 -17.26
C MET A 1 17.19 -5.17 -18.67
N ASP A 2 18.05 -5.58 -19.59
CA ASP A 2 17.73 -5.76 -21.01
C ASP A 2 17.26 -7.19 -21.33
N PHE A 3 16.50 -7.80 -20.42
CA PHE A 3 16.01 -9.17 -20.57
C PHE A 3 14.50 -9.25 -20.35
N ALA A 4 13.84 -10.18 -21.04
CA ALA A 4 12.41 -10.41 -20.89
C ALA A 4 12.07 -10.78 -19.43
N HIS A 5 10.98 -10.21 -18.90
CA HIS A 5 10.45 -10.49 -17.56
C HIS A 5 9.76 -11.87 -17.50
N THR A 6 10.53 -12.95 -17.68
CA THR A 6 10.07 -14.34 -17.54
C THR A 6 10.36 -14.87 -16.15
N ALA A 7 9.59 -15.88 -15.72
CA ALA A 7 9.77 -16.54 -14.43
C ALA A 7 11.21 -17.09 -14.23
N GLU A 8 11.79 -17.66 -15.28
CA GLU A 8 13.16 -18.21 -15.26
C GLU A 8 14.22 -17.13 -15.11
N ASN A 9 14.07 -16.01 -15.82
CA ASN A 9 15.02 -14.90 -15.72
C ASN A 9 14.97 -14.26 -14.33
N ILE A 10 13.78 -14.10 -13.75
CA ILE A 10 13.61 -13.60 -12.38
C ILE A 10 14.29 -14.55 -11.39
N LEU A 11 14.04 -15.86 -11.49
CA LEU A 11 14.67 -16.87 -10.65
C LEU A 11 16.20 -16.81 -10.75
N ASN A 12 16.75 -16.89 -11.96
CA ASN A 12 18.19 -16.94 -12.20
C ASN A 12 18.89 -15.68 -11.68
N PHE A 13 18.26 -14.50 -11.86
CA PHE A 13 18.79 -13.25 -11.34
C PHE A 13 18.79 -13.19 -9.81
N ILE A 14 17.69 -13.62 -9.16
CA ILE A 14 17.65 -13.66 -7.70
C ILE A 14 18.66 -14.67 -7.17
N ILE A 15 18.75 -15.88 -7.75
CA ILE A 15 19.73 -16.90 -7.35
C ILE A 15 21.15 -16.36 -7.46
N SER A 16 21.52 -15.70 -8.56
CA SER A 16 22.88 -15.18 -8.71
C SER A 16 23.23 -14.14 -7.63
N ILE A 17 22.27 -13.31 -7.21
CA ILE A 17 22.45 -12.41 -6.07
C ILE A 17 22.66 -13.22 -4.79
N LEU A 18 21.80 -14.20 -4.51
CA LEU A 18 21.88 -15.02 -3.30
C LEU A 18 23.20 -15.78 -3.20
N GLU A 19 23.72 -16.28 -4.32
CA GLU A 19 25.02 -16.92 -4.43
C GLU A 19 26.16 -15.91 -4.22
N THR A 20 26.07 -14.72 -4.83
CA THR A 20 27.08 -13.65 -4.66
C THR A 20 27.25 -13.24 -3.20
N TYR A 21 26.16 -13.23 -2.42
CA TYR A 21 26.18 -12.91 -0.99
C TYR A 21 26.28 -14.15 -0.08
N GLU A 22 26.40 -15.36 -0.64
CA GLU A 22 26.50 -16.63 0.11
C GLU A 22 25.32 -16.88 1.09
N ILE A 23 24.11 -16.44 0.71
CA ILE A 23 22.89 -16.53 1.53
C ILE A 23 21.81 -17.42 0.93
N THR A 24 22.11 -18.24 -0.09
CA THR A 24 21.13 -19.11 -0.78
C THR A 24 20.33 -20.00 0.18
N GLN A 25 20.90 -20.37 1.33
CA GLN A 25 20.26 -21.20 2.34
C GLN A 25 19.73 -20.41 3.56
N ARG A 26 19.80 -19.08 3.53
CA ARG A 26 19.45 -18.18 4.65
C ARG A 26 18.31 -17.24 4.26
N ILE A 27 17.31 -17.77 3.56
CA ILE A 27 16.15 -17.01 3.07
C ILE A 27 14.91 -17.51 3.76
N LEU A 28 14.28 -16.64 4.54
CA LEU A 28 12.99 -16.93 5.18
C LEU A 28 11.82 -16.64 4.24
N SER A 29 11.84 -15.49 3.57
CA SER A 29 10.72 -14.99 2.78
C SER A 29 11.20 -14.11 1.62
N ILE A 30 10.46 -14.15 0.52
CA ILE A 30 10.57 -13.24 -0.61
C ILE A 30 9.22 -12.56 -0.81
N THR A 31 9.22 -11.23 -0.82
CA THR A 31 8.02 -10.43 -1.12
C THR A 31 8.08 -9.93 -2.56
N LEU A 32 7.09 -10.31 -3.38
CA LEU A 32 6.96 -9.86 -4.77
C LEU A 32 5.61 -9.18 -5.00
N ASP A 33 5.50 -8.43 -6.09
CA ASP A 33 4.21 -7.95 -6.54
C ASP A 33 3.33 -9.10 -7.10
N ASN A 34 2.08 -8.81 -7.44
CA ASN A 34 1.13 -9.83 -7.88
C ASN A 34 1.17 -10.10 -9.41
N ALA A 35 2.32 -9.89 -10.06
CA ALA A 35 2.49 -10.24 -11.46
C ALA A 35 2.55 -11.76 -11.68
N SER A 36 2.05 -12.23 -12.82
CA SER A 36 2.03 -13.66 -13.18
C SER A 36 3.43 -14.26 -13.23
N ALA A 37 4.40 -13.55 -13.84
CA ALA A 37 5.79 -14.00 -13.91
C ALA A 37 6.43 -14.19 -12.52
N ASN A 38 6.12 -13.30 -11.57
CA ASN A 38 6.58 -13.41 -10.18
C ASN A 38 5.98 -14.64 -9.51
N THR A 39 4.66 -14.86 -9.66
CA THR A 39 3.98 -16.04 -9.12
C THR A 39 4.56 -17.33 -9.69
N SER A 40 4.82 -17.37 -11.00
CA SER A 40 5.45 -18.52 -11.65
C SER A 40 6.91 -18.72 -11.21
N SER A 41 7.66 -17.65 -10.96
CA SER A 41 9.05 -17.77 -10.48
C SER A 41 9.14 -18.45 -9.12
N ILE A 42 8.19 -18.16 -8.21
CA ILE A 42 8.11 -18.77 -6.88
C ILE A 42 7.95 -20.29 -6.96
N ALA A 43 7.13 -20.79 -7.89
CA ALA A 43 7.00 -22.23 -8.10
C ALA A 43 8.37 -22.86 -8.45
N LEU A 44 9.19 -22.17 -9.23
CA LEU A 44 10.54 -22.63 -9.58
C LEU A 44 11.53 -22.54 -8.41
N PHE A 45 11.38 -21.59 -7.48
CA PHE A 45 12.18 -21.57 -6.26
C PHE A 45 11.92 -22.80 -5.38
N VAL A 46 10.64 -23.20 -5.27
CA VAL A 46 10.25 -24.39 -4.51
C VAL A 46 10.81 -25.66 -5.16
N THR A 47 10.77 -25.79 -6.49
CA THR A 47 11.36 -26.96 -7.17
C THR A 47 12.88 -27.06 -7.01
N ARG A 48 13.57 -25.94 -6.77
CA ARG A 48 14.99 -25.91 -6.43
C ARG A 48 15.31 -26.08 -4.93
N ASN A 49 14.30 -26.38 -4.11
CA ASN A 49 14.43 -26.64 -2.68
C ASN A 49 15.15 -25.52 -1.90
N ILE A 50 14.93 -24.27 -2.31
CA ILE A 50 15.52 -23.07 -1.68
C ILE A 50 14.92 -22.77 -0.29
N PRO A 51 13.59 -22.87 -0.05
CA PRO A 51 13.07 -22.69 1.30
C PRO A 51 13.44 -23.85 2.22
N GLN A 52 14.32 -23.62 3.19
CA GLN A 52 14.77 -24.64 4.14
C GLN A 52 13.71 -25.08 5.17
N ASP A 53 12.71 -24.22 5.42
CA ASP A 53 11.72 -24.45 6.49
C ASP A 53 10.41 -25.06 5.97
N GLY A 54 10.42 -25.71 4.81
CA GLY A 54 9.18 -26.23 4.18
C GLY A 54 8.33 -25.15 3.51
N GLY A 55 8.83 -23.91 3.43
CA GLY A 55 8.25 -22.85 2.63
C GLY A 55 7.11 -22.06 3.27
N TYR A 56 6.83 -22.23 4.57
CA TYR A 56 5.72 -21.57 5.27
C TYR A 56 5.61 -20.05 5.04
N PHE A 57 6.74 -19.35 4.94
CA PHE A 57 6.82 -17.90 4.74
C PHE A 57 7.37 -17.49 3.37
N PHE A 58 7.66 -18.45 2.52
CA PHE A 58 8.63 -18.22 1.45
C PHE A 58 8.13 -17.22 0.40
N HIS A 59 6.83 -17.20 0.13
CA HIS A 59 6.24 -16.23 -0.79
C HIS A 59 5.19 -15.37 -0.11
N GLN A 60 5.42 -14.06 -0.18
CA GLN A 60 4.47 -13.06 0.25
C GLN A 60 4.12 -12.11 -0.90
N ARG A 61 2.81 -11.89 -1.11
CA ARG A 61 2.35 -10.80 -1.98
C ARG A 61 2.51 -9.47 -1.26
N CYS A 62 3.06 -8.48 -1.96
CA CYS A 62 3.24 -7.14 -1.44
C CYS A 62 1.89 -6.46 -1.10
N ALA A 63 1.69 -6.08 0.17
CA ALA A 63 0.48 -5.40 0.62
C ALA A 63 0.27 -4.06 -0.11
N CYS A 64 1.34 -3.27 -0.30
CA CYS A 64 1.30 -2.03 -1.07
C CYS A 64 0.78 -2.26 -2.49
N HIS A 65 1.20 -3.36 -3.14
CA HIS A 65 0.72 -3.69 -4.48
C HIS A 65 -0.76 -4.09 -4.47
N ILE A 66 -1.23 -4.82 -3.46
CA ILE A 66 -2.65 -5.13 -3.33
C ILE A 66 -3.46 -3.84 -3.15
N ILE A 67 -3.03 -2.93 -2.29
CA ILE A 67 -3.67 -1.62 -2.09
C ILE A 67 -3.70 -0.84 -3.41
N ASN A 68 -2.60 -0.82 -4.17
CA ASN A 68 -2.57 -0.23 -5.52
C ASN A 68 -3.65 -0.82 -6.43
N LEU A 69 -3.78 -2.15 -6.46
CA LEU A 69 -4.79 -2.82 -7.29
C LEU A 69 -6.22 -2.44 -6.88
N VAL A 70 -6.47 -2.27 -5.58
CA VAL A 70 -7.77 -1.84 -5.05
C VAL A 70 -8.05 -0.39 -5.47
N VAL A 71 -7.09 0.53 -5.31
CA VAL A 71 -7.25 1.93 -5.75
C VAL A 71 -7.41 2.06 -7.26
N HIS A 72 -6.69 1.27 -8.05
CA HIS A 72 -6.91 1.29 -9.51
C HIS A 72 -8.31 0.82 -9.91
N ALA A 73 -9.01 0.02 -9.09
CA ALA A 73 -10.40 -0.32 -9.34
C ALA A 73 -11.34 0.89 -9.18
N SER A 74 -11.06 1.78 -8.22
CA SER A 74 -11.85 3.00 -8.03
C SER A 74 -11.57 4.06 -9.09
N LEU A 75 -10.31 4.25 -9.48
CA LEU A 75 -9.95 5.23 -10.52
C LEU A 75 -10.67 4.99 -11.84
N LYS A 76 -10.98 3.73 -12.16
CA LYS A 76 -11.75 3.38 -13.37
C LYS A 76 -13.19 3.89 -13.33
N GLN A 77 -13.78 4.03 -12.14
CA GLN A 77 -15.17 4.50 -11.98
C GLN A 77 -15.30 6.01 -12.17
N VAL A 78 -14.22 6.76 -11.94
CA VAL A 78 -14.16 8.23 -12.05
C VAL A 78 -13.18 8.68 -13.13
N SER A 79 -12.84 7.80 -14.07
CA SER A 79 -11.81 8.01 -15.09
C SER A 79 -12.10 9.24 -15.94
N ASP A 80 -13.36 9.45 -16.30
CA ASP A 80 -13.80 10.59 -17.11
C ASP A 80 -13.50 11.95 -16.48
N GLN A 81 -13.79 12.12 -15.18
CA GLN A 81 -13.49 13.33 -14.42
C GLN A 81 -11.98 13.50 -14.26
N ILE A 82 -11.28 12.40 -13.97
CA ILE A 82 -9.83 12.39 -13.80
C ILE A 82 -9.12 12.82 -15.09
N ASP A 83 -9.53 12.26 -16.21
CA ASP A 83 -8.96 12.52 -17.53
C ASP A 83 -9.16 13.98 -17.93
N ARG A 84 -10.35 14.56 -17.68
CA ARG A 84 -10.60 16.00 -17.94
C ARG A 84 -9.65 16.91 -17.18
N ILE A 85 -9.48 16.69 -15.87
CA ILE A 85 -8.57 17.50 -15.06
C ILE A 85 -7.12 17.29 -15.50
N ARG A 86 -6.73 16.03 -15.76
CA ARG A 86 -5.38 15.70 -16.24
C ARG A 86 -5.07 16.38 -17.57
N ASP A 87 -6.00 16.34 -18.52
CA ASP A 87 -5.85 16.94 -19.85
C ASP A 87 -5.73 18.46 -19.75
N ALA A 88 -6.53 19.10 -18.89
CA ALA A 88 -6.42 20.53 -18.64
C ALA A 88 -5.04 20.91 -18.11
N ILE A 89 -4.54 20.19 -17.11
CA ILE A 89 -3.21 20.43 -16.52
C ILE A 89 -2.10 20.17 -17.55
N SER A 90 -2.20 19.07 -18.29
CA SER A 90 -1.26 18.70 -19.36
C SER A 90 -1.20 19.78 -20.44
N TRP A 91 -2.36 20.29 -20.87
CA TRP A 91 -2.46 21.36 -21.85
C TRP A 91 -1.84 22.67 -21.37
N ILE A 92 -2.05 23.05 -20.11
CA ILE A 92 -1.42 24.25 -19.50
C ILE A 92 0.11 24.13 -19.53
N TYR A 93 0.64 22.93 -19.31
CA TYR A 93 2.08 22.66 -19.22
C TYR A 93 2.74 22.25 -20.53
N SER A 94 1.97 22.10 -21.61
CA SER A 94 2.50 21.64 -22.90
C SER A 94 3.42 22.66 -23.57
N SER A 95 3.40 23.93 -23.15
CA SER A 95 4.31 24.95 -23.67
C SER A 95 4.64 26.05 -22.66
N ASN A 96 5.85 26.60 -22.75
CA ASN A 96 6.30 27.71 -21.91
C ASN A 96 5.40 28.96 -22.01
N PRO A 97 4.92 29.37 -23.21
CA PRO A 97 3.98 30.49 -23.32
C PRO A 97 2.66 30.26 -22.56
N ARG A 98 2.04 29.08 -22.72
CA ARG A 98 0.79 28.74 -22.01
C ARG A 98 0.99 28.76 -20.50
N PHE A 99 2.07 28.15 -20.02
CA PHE A 99 2.37 28.12 -18.60
C PHE A 99 2.64 29.53 -18.05
N ASN A 100 3.35 30.38 -18.79
CA ASN A 100 3.58 31.78 -18.37
C ASN A 100 2.29 32.60 -18.33
N GLU A 101 1.37 32.38 -19.27
CA GLU A 101 0.06 33.02 -19.24
C GLU A 101 -0.78 32.55 -18.06
N PHE A 102 -0.77 31.24 -17.77
CA PHE A 102 -1.41 30.69 -16.58
C PHE A 102 -0.84 31.30 -15.30
N LYS A 103 0.49 31.47 -15.19
CA LYS A 103 1.10 32.16 -14.03
C LYS A 103 0.57 33.58 -13.86
N ARG A 104 0.39 34.31 -14.96
CA ARG A 104 -0.21 35.67 -14.93
C ARG A 104 -1.66 35.59 -14.45
N HIS A 105 -2.42 34.62 -14.96
CA HIS A 105 -3.81 34.39 -14.55
C HIS A 105 -3.93 34.04 -13.06
N CYS A 106 -3.05 33.20 -12.50
CA CYS A 106 -3.01 32.92 -11.06
C CYS A 106 -2.79 34.20 -10.24
N LYS A 107 -1.82 35.05 -10.62
CA LYS A 107 -1.53 36.30 -9.91
C LYS A 107 -2.72 37.26 -9.90
N LEU A 108 -3.46 37.35 -11.02
CA LEU A 108 -4.66 38.19 -11.13
C LEU A 108 -5.79 37.70 -10.20
N ASN A 109 -5.87 36.40 -9.95
CA ASN A 109 -6.81 35.80 -9.01
C ASN A 109 -6.26 35.71 -7.57
N GLY A 110 -5.16 36.40 -7.25
CA GLY A 110 -4.57 36.41 -5.91
C GLY A 110 -3.86 35.11 -5.50
N LEU A 111 -3.64 34.17 -6.42
CA LEU A 111 -2.98 32.90 -6.16
C LEU A 111 -1.50 32.93 -6.50
N LYS A 112 -0.67 32.27 -5.69
CA LYS A 112 0.76 32.07 -5.97
C LYS A 112 0.89 31.08 -7.13
N PRO A 113 1.56 31.43 -8.25
CA PRO A 113 1.75 30.49 -9.33
C PRO A 113 2.62 29.30 -8.89
N ARG A 114 2.16 28.08 -9.14
CA ARG A 114 2.88 26.84 -8.84
C ARG A 114 2.84 25.91 -10.05
N ARG A 115 3.82 25.01 -10.11
CA ARG A 115 3.80 23.87 -11.01
C ARG A 115 3.30 22.67 -10.23
N PHE A 116 2.20 22.08 -10.67
CA PHE A 116 1.65 20.87 -10.08
C PHE A 116 2.43 19.65 -10.58
N GLN A 117 2.51 18.62 -9.75
CA GLN A 117 3.07 17.35 -10.16
C GLN A 117 2.17 16.75 -11.25
N THR A 118 2.77 16.39 -12.38
CA THR A 118 2.05 15.75 -13.48
C THR A 118 1.69 14.32 -13.09
N ASP A 119 0.47 13.92 -13.40
CA ASP A 119 0.01 12.56 -13.19
C ASP A 119 0.77 11.56 -14.06
N ILE A 120 1.10 10.42 -13.47
CA ILE A 120 1.66 9.24 -14.12
C ILE A 120 0.57 8.16 -14.01
N PRO A 121 -0.22 7.89 -15.07
CA PRO A 121 -1.43 7.06 -14.98
C PRO A 121 -1.23 5.66 -14.39
N ILE A 122 -0.02 5.10 -14.52
CA ILE A 122 0.35 3.78 -13.99
C ILE A 122 0.60 3.83 -12.46
N ARG A 123 0.86 5.00 -11.88
CA ARG A 123 1.16 5.22 -10.46
C ARG A 123 0.14 6.15 -9.83
N TRP A 124 -0.92 5.58 -9.26
CA TRP A 124 -2.03 6.34 -8.69
C TRP A 124 -1.63 7.38 -7.62
N ASN A 125 -0.53 7.17 -6.87
CA ASN A 125 -0.05 8.16 -5.91
C ASN A 125 0.22 9.52 -6.58
N SER A 126 0.68 9.52 -7.83
CA SER A 126 0.88 10.76 -8.59
C SER A 126 -0.44 11.44 -8.96
N THR A 127 -1.48 10.65 -9.27
CA THR A 127 -2.85 11.13 -9.49
C THR A 127 -3.40 11.79 -8.22
N TYR A 128 -3.26 11.12 -7.07
CA TYR A 128 -3.67 11.63 -5.76
C TYR A 128 -2.97 12.95 -5.40
N LEU A 129 -1.65 13.01 -5.60
CA LEU A 129 -0.86 14.22 -5.34
C LEU A 129 -1.19 15.35 -6.31
N MET A 130 -1.47 15.04 -7.58
CA MET A 130 -1.93 16.03 -8.56
C MET A 130 -3.23 16.67 -8.07
N PHE A 131 -4.26 15.88 -7.74
CA PHE A 131 -5.52 16.43 -7.27
C PHE A 131 -5.34 17.26 -6.00
N THR A 132 -4.70 16.70 -4.98
CA THR A 132 -4.49 17.38 -3.70
C THR A 132 -3.88 18.77 -3.87
N ASN A 133 -2.92 18.92 -4.80
CA ASN A 133 -2.28 20.20 -5.08
C ASN A 133 -3.11 21.15 -5.98
N CYS A 134 -3.93 20.59 -6.87
CA CYS A 134 -4.73 21.36 -7.82
C CYS A 134 -6.06 21.85 -7.23
N LEU A 135 -6.58 21.22 -6.17
CA LEU A 135 -7.87 21.56 -5.57
C LEU A 135 -7.96 23.02 -5.12
N GLU A 136 -6.87 23.62 -4.64
CA GLU A 136 -6.81 25.06 -4.28
C GLU A 136 -6.92 26.00 -5.51
N TYR A 137 -6.73 25.47 -6.71
CA TYR A 137 -6.70 26.23 -7.98
C TYR A 137 -7.87 25.88 -8.88
N ASP A 138 -8.88 25.14 -8.40
CA ASP A 138 -9.99 24.59 -9.18
C ASP A 138 -10.64 25.63 -10.13
N THR A 139 -11.00 26.78 -9.58
CA THR A 139 -11.70 27.87 -10.28
C THR A 139 -10.76 28.55 -11.27
N THR A 140 -9.51 28.80 -10.86
CA THR A 140 -8.50 29.44 -11.70
C THR A 140 -8.10 28.56 -12.88
N ILE A 141 -7.95 27.25 -12.68
CA ILE A 141 -7.67 26.28 -13.74
C ILE A 141 -8.87 26.20 -14.68
N THR A 142 -10.08 26.08 -14.15
CA THR A 142 -11.32 25.98 -14.94
C THR A 142 -11.51 27.19 -15.84
N CYS A 143 -11.46 28.41 -15.28
CA CYS A 143 -11.64 29.63 -16.05
C CYS A 143 -10.57 29.76 -17.12
N PHE A 144 -9.29 29.59 -16.76
CA PHE A 144 -8.19 29.72 -17.71
C PHE A 144 -8.30 28.72 -18.86
N TYR A 145 -8.50 27.44 -18.55
CA TYR A 145 -8.56 26.38 -19.53
C TYR A 145 -9.76 26.55 -20.47
N ASN A 146 -10.96 26.79 -19.91
CA ASN A 146 -12.18 26.91 -20.71
C ASN A 146 -12.18 28.16 -21.62
N ILE A 147 -11.61 29.29 -21.17
CA ILE A 147 -11.46 30.49 -22.01
C ILE A 147 -10.55 30.19 -23.21
N LYS A 148 -9.39 29.57 -22.96
CA LYS A 148 -8.44 29.24 -24.03
C LYS A 148 -8.94 28.15 -24.99
N LEU A 149 -9.76 27.26 -24.48
CA LEU A 149 -10.45 26.26 -25.29
C LEU A 149 -11.42 26.93 -26.27
N ALA A 150 -12.20 27.91 -25.80
CA ALA A 150 -13.12 28.67 -26.64
C ALA A 150 -12.39 29.50 -27.71
N GLU A 151 -11.25 30.10 -27.37
CA GLU A 151 -10.41 30.87 -28.31
C GLU A 151 -9.82 30.03 -29.45
N THR A 152 -9.52 28.74 -29.19
CA THR A 152 -8.81 27.87 -30.15
C THR A 152 -9.74 27.11 -31.11
N GLY A 153 -11.07 27.19 -30.92
CA GLY A 153 -12.05 26.52 -31.78
C GLY A 153 -11.91 24.99 -31.81
N GLN A 154 -11.17 24.39 -30.89
CA GLN A 154 -10.99 22.94 -30.82
C GLN A 154 -12.30 22.31 -30.32
N HIS A 155 -12.96 21.55 -31.19
CA HIS A 155 -14.20 20.85 -30.89
C HIS A 155 -14.04 19.65 -29.93
N SER A 156 -12.84 19.34 -29.45
CA SER A 156 -12.51 18.01 -28.91
C SER A 156 -11.70 17.92 -27.60
N PRO A 157 -11.48 19.00 -26.83
CA PRO A 157 -11.28 18.83 -25.40
C PRO A 157 -12.59 18.99 -24.63
N LYS A 158 -12.93 18.02 -23.76
CA LYS A 158 -14.10 18.14 -22.88
C LYS A 158 -13.90 19.35 -21.95
N ILE A 159 -14.93 20.19 -21.84
CA ILE A 159 -14.94 21.37 -20.95
C ILE A 159 -14.76 20.92 -19.50
N LEU A 160 -13.98 21.69 -18.74
CA LEU A 160 -13.84 21.45 -17.31
C LEU A 160 -15.03 22.04 -16.56
N THR A 161 -15.67 21.25 -15.71
CA THR A 161 -16.91 21.61 -15.02
C THR A 161 -16.71 21.68 -13.52
N THR A 162 -17.66 22.29 -12.80
CA THR A 162 -17.68 22.29 -11.34
C THR A 162 -17.88 20.89 -10.75
N ASP A 163 -18.59 20.01 -11.48
CA ASP A 163 -18.80 18.61 -11.10
C ASP A 163 -17.48 17.83 -11.04
N ASP A 164 -16.58 18.06 -12.00
CA ASP A 164 -15.26 17.43 -12.03
C ASP A 164 -14.48 17.66 -10.73
N TRP A 165 -14.48 18.92 -10.28
CA TRP A 165 -13.81 19.30 -9.05
C TRP A 165 -14.54 18.84 -7.80
N TYR A 166 -15.86 18.77 -7.83
CA TYR A 166 -16.64 18.23 -6.73
C TYR A 166 -16.31 16.75 -6.49
N VAL A 167 -16.34 15.94 -7.56
CA VAL A 167 -15.94 14.52 -7.51
C VAL A 167 -14.48 14.39 -7.07
N ALA A 168 -13.57 15.20 -7.63
CA ALA A 168 -12.16 15.16 -7.24
C ALA A 168 -11.94 15.48 -5.74
N LYS A 169 -12.68 16.43 -5.17
CA LYS A 169 -12.61 16.77 -3.73
C LYS A 169 -13.01 15.60 -2.85
N ILE A 170 -14.18 15.00 -3.12
CA ILE A 170 -14.67 13.84 -2.38
C ILE A 170 -13.70 12.67 -2.52
N PHE A 171 -13.23 12.42 -3.74
CA PHE A 171 -12.36 11.30 -4.04
C PHE A 171 -10.97 11.44 -3.41
N VAL A 172 -10.40 12.64 -3.31
CA VAL A 172 -9.15 12.90 -2.57
C VAL A 172 -9.32 12.63 -1.07
N GLN A 173 -10.43 13.07 -0.48
CA GLN A 173 -10.69 12.80 0.94
C GLN A 173 -10.79 11.29 1.20
N PHE A 174 -11.51 10.58 0.34
CA PHE A 174 -11.67 9.14 0.40
C PHE A 174 -10.34 8.39 0.19
N LEU A 175 -9.54 8.75 -0.82
CA LEU A 175 -8.25 8.11 -1.09
C LEU A 175 -7.16 8.38 -0.06
N LYS A 176 -7.35 9.35 0.83
CA LYS A 176 -6.34 9.72 1.84
C LYS A 176 -5.93 8.54 2.72
N ILE A 177 -6.87 7.72 3.15
CA ILE A 177 -6.58 6.52 3.97
C ILE A 177 -5.69 5.55 3.20
N PHE A 178 -5.98 5.30 1.92
CA PHE A 178 -5.16 4.44 1.07
C PHE A 178 -3.75 5.02 0.86
N TYR A 179 -3.64 6.35 0.72
CA TYR A 179 -2.35 7.00 0.52
C TYR A 179 -1.48 6.87 1.77
N ASN A 180 -2.07 7.14 2.94
CA ASN A 180 -1.42 6.95 4.22
C ASN A 180 -0.97 5.50 4.41
N ALA A 181 -1.84 4.53 4.10
CA ALA A 181 -1.50 3.12 4.19
C ALA A 181 -0.28 2.74 3.34
N ILE A 182 -0.19 3.24 2.11
CA ILE A 182 0.99 2.99 1.28
C ILE A 182 2.23 3.66 1.85
N VAL A 183 2.13 4.90 2.33
CA VAL A 183 3.28 5.61 2.93
C VAL A 183 3.80 4.82 4.13
N THR A 184 2.91 4.42 5.05
CA THR A 184 3.24 3.60 6.23
C THR A 184 3.89 2.28 5.85
N LEU A 185 3.33 1.55 4.87
CA LEU A 185 3.83 0.24 4.49
C LEU A 185 5.09 0.28 3.60
N SER A 186 5.44 1.46 3.07
CA SER A 186 6.62 1.65 2.22
C SER A 186 7.85 2.15 2.99
N GLU A 187 7.76 2.26 4.33
CA GLU A 187 8.91 2.60 5.16
C GLU A 187 9.99 1.50 5.13
N VAL A 188 11.26 1.91 5.10
CA VAL A 188 12.41 1.00 4.90
C VAL A 188 13.16 0.72 6.21
N TYR A 189 13.06 1.60 7.21
CA TYR A 189 13.83 1.52 8.45
C TYR A 189 13.02 1.07 9.67
N TYR A 190 11.73 0.78 9.48
CA TYR A 190 10.83 0.33 10.54
C TYR A 190 10.10 -0.95 10.11
N PRO A 191 9.74 -1.84 11.05
CA PRO A 191 8.93 -3.01 10.73
C PRO A 191 7.54 -2.60 10.23
N THR A 192 7.22 -2.95 8.98
CA THR A 192 5.93 -2.62 8.35
C THR A 192 4.98 -3.80 8.22
N SER A 193 5.48 -5.04 8.30
CA SER A 193 4.66 -6.24 8.13
C SER A 193 3.54 -6.36 9.17
N SER A 194 3.84 -6.06 10.45
CA SER A 194 2.83 -6.09 11.51
C SER A 194 1.72 -5.05 11.30
N GLN A 195 2.04 -3.94 10.63
CA GLN A 195 1.10 -2.87 10.32
C GLN A 195 0.13 -3.22 9.18
N ALA A 196 0.43 -4.23 8.36
CA ALA A 196 -0.38 -4.56 7.19
C ALA A 196 -1.85 -4.81 7.56
N ILE A 197 -2.12 -5.58 8.61
CA ILE A 197 -3.50 -5.89 9.03
C ILE A 197 -4.20 -4.64 9.58
N HIS A 198 -3.50 -3.78 10.32
CA HIS A 198 -4.06 -2.49 10.77
C HIS A 198 -4.52 -1.64 9.60
N GLN A 199 -3.72 -1.54 8.54
CA GLN A 199 -4.09 -0.78 7.35
C GLN A 199 -5.33 -1.37 6.65
N ILE A 200 -5.49 -2.70 6.65
CA ILE A 200 -6.69 -3.34 6.09
C ILE A 200 -7.92 -3.12 6.98
N VAL A 201 -7.77 -3.07 8.31
CA VAL A 201 -8.85 -2.67 9.23
C VAL A 201 -9.37 -1.28 8.85
N GLU A 202 -8.49 -0.27 8.78
CA GLU A 202 -8.85 1.12 8.44
C GLU A 202 -9.51 1.22 7.06
N ILE A 203 -8.97 0.51 6.07
CA ILE A 203 -9.55 0.45 4.73
C ILE A 203 -10.95 -0.19 4.75
N SER A 204 -11.13 -1.29 5.50
CA SER A 204 -12.41 -1.99 5.59
C SER A 204 -13.49 -1.12 6.23
N GLU A 205 -13.13 -0.35 7.27
CA GLU A 205 -14.02 0.59 7.95
C GLU A 205 -14.43 1.72 7.00
N LEU A 206 -13.46 2.29 6.29
CA LEU A 206 -13.72 3.34 5.31
C LEU A 206 -14.69 2.84 4.23
N LEU A 207 -14.45 1.67 3.64
CA LEU A 207 -15.32 1.10 2.62
C LEU A 207 -16.74 0.88 3.16
N ASN A 208 -16.88 0.35 4.37
CA ASN A 208 -18.18 0.17 5.00
C ASN A 208 -18.92 1.51 5.22
N SER A 209 -18.20 2.56 5.65
CA SER A 209 -18.80 3.89 5.90
C SER A 209 -19.34 4.59 4.64
N TYR A 210 -18.77 4.29 3.47
CA TYR A 210 -19.16 4.89 2.18
C TYR A 210 -20.00 3.95 1.30
N ARG A 211 -20.43 2.79 1.83
CA ARG A 211 -21.16 1.78 1.06
C ARG A 211 -22.47 2.32 0.46
N GLU A 212 -23.20 3.10 1.23
CA GLU A 212 -24.48 3.70 0.84
C GLU A 212 -24.34 5.16 0.35
N ASP A 213 -23.11 5.61 0.08
CA ASP A 213 -22.88 6.97 -0.42
C ASP A 213 -23.38 7.14 -1.87
N GLY A 214 -24.10 8.23 -2.13
CA GLY A 214 -24.72 8.47 -3.43
C GLY A 214 -23.75 8.62 -4.60
N HIS A 215 -22.51 9.07 -4.35
CA HIS A 215 -21.49 9.27 -5.39
C HIS A 215 -20.41 8.18 -5.37
N LEU A 216 -20.14 7.59 -4.20
CA LEU A 216 -19.05 6.64 -4.01
C LEU A 216 -19.49 5.18 -3.92
N SER A 217 -20.78 4.85 -3.85
CA SER A 217 -21.25 3.45 -3.77
C SER A 217 -20.65 2.56 -4.88
N ALA A 218 -20.69 2.99 -6.14
CA ALA A 218 -20.09 2.25 -7.25
C ALA A 218 -18.55 2.09 -7.12
N VAL A 219 -17.88 3.13 -6.61
CA VAL A 219 -16.45 3.11 -6.29
C VAL A 219 -16.14 2.08 -5.21
N VAL A 220 -16.89 2.11 -4.11
CA VAL A 220 -16.74 1.23 -2.96
C VAL A 220 -16.97 -0.22 -3.37
N VAL A 221 -18.04 -0.52 -4.11
CA VAL A 221 -18.33 -1.89 -4.59
C VAL A 221 -17.18 -2.44 -5.43
N ALA A 222 -16.60 -1.63 -6.34
CA ALA A 222 -15.47 -2.05 -7.16
C ALA A 222 -14.22 -2.33 -6.32
N MET A 223 -13.93 -1.49 -5.32
CA MET A 223 -12.80 -1.66 -4.41
C MET A 223 -12.97 -2.86 -3.48
N GLU A 224 -14.15 -3.01 -2.87
CA GLU A 224 -14.50 -4.14 -2.02
C GLU A 224 -14.33 -5.45 -2.78
N THR A 225 -14.86 -5.55 -4.00
CA THR A 225 -14.73 -6.76 -4.83
C THR A 225 -13.25 -7.13 -5.02
N LYS A 226 -12.40 -6.14 -5.25
CA LYS A 226 -10.96 -6.35 -5.44
C LYS A 226 -10.27 -6.73 -4.13
N LEU A 227 -10.62 -6.06 -3.03
CA LEU A 227 -10.05 -6.29 -1.71
C LEU A 227 -10.40 -7.69 -1.21
N LYS A 228 -11.69 -8.08 -1.27
CA LYS A 228 -12.18 -9.43 -0.92
C LYS A 228 -11.43 -10.50 -1.71
N LYS A 229 -11.24 -10.31 -3.02
CA LYS A 229 -10.47 -11.26 -3.85
C LYS A 229 -9.01 -11.41 -3.41
N CYS A 230 -8.36 -10.33 -2.98
CA CYS A 230 -6.96 -10.35 -2.58
C CYS A 230 -6.74 -10.82 -1.14
N TRP A 231 -7.71 -10.61 -0.25
CA TRP A 231 -7.65 -10.87 1.19
C TRP A 231 -8.67 -11.89 1.68
N ALA A 232 -9.28 -12.67 0.78
CA ALA A 232 -10.12 -13.82 1.14
C ALA A 232 -9.36 -14.80 2.05
N ASN A 233 -8.05 -14.95 1.78
CA ASN A 233 -7.13 -15.64 2.67
C ASN A 233 -6.03 -14.68 3.11
N ILE A 234 -5.89 -14.52 4.42
CA ILE A 234 -4.87 -13.67 5.03
C ILE A 234 -3.52 -14.37 4.88
N PRO A 235 -2.53 -13.70 4.28
CA PRO A 235 -1.20 -14.27 4.18
C PRO A 235 -0.61 -14.52 5.58
N LEU A 236 -0.10 -15.74 5.80
CA LEU A 236 0.40 -16.19 7.10
C LEU A 236 1.47 -15.25 7.68
N LEU A 237 2.35 -14.69 6.84
CA LEU A 237 3.38 -13.75 7.28
C LEU A 237 2.77 -12.52 7.95
N TYR A 238 1.73 -11.92 7.38
CA TYR A 238 1.08 -10.75 7.99
C TYR A 238 0.38 -11.11 9.29
N ALA A 239 -0.32 -12.26 9.32
CA ALA A 239 -0.98 -12.75 10.53
C ALA A 239 0.02 -12.98 11.68
N LEU A 240 1.12 -13.70 11.42
CA LEU A 240 2.12 -13.95 12.46
C LEU A 240 2.88 -12.68 12.84
N SER A 241 3.16 -11.79 11.89
CA SER A 241 3.80 -10.51 12.21
C SER A 241 2.93 -9.64 13.13
N ALA A 242 1.60 -9.69 12.98
CA ALA A 242 0.67 -9.06 13.90
C ALA A 242 0.65 -9.77 15.26
N ILE A 243 0.71 -11.11 15.31
CA ILE A 243 0.75 -11.85 16.59
C ILE A 243 2.01 -11.54 17.39
N VAL A 244 3.16 -11.36 16.73
CA VAL A 244 4.44 -11.05 17.39
C VAL A 244 4.49 -9.58 17.84
N ASP A 245 3.60 -8.73 17.33
CA ASP A 245 3.46 -7.36 17.81
C ASP A 245 2.89 -7.36 19.25
N PRO A 246 3.62 -6.81 20.24
CA PRO A 246 3.20 -6.82 21.63
C PRO A 246 1.90 -6.04 21.88
N MET A 247 1.52 -5.13 20.98
CA MET A 247 0.29 -4.35 21.08
C MET A 247 -0.93 -5.13 20.57
N VAL A 248 -0.72 -6.10 19.67
CA VAL A 248 -1.81 -6.83 19.01
C VAL A 248 -1.98 -8.21 19.61
N LYS A 249 -0.93 -9.04 19.60
CA LYS A 249 -0.98 -10.45 20.02
C LYS A 249 -2.04 -11.26 19.25
N LEU A 250 -2.22 -12.53 19.64
CA LEU A 250 -3.25 -13.38 19.02
C LEU A 250 -4.67 -12.85 19.22
N SER A 251 -4.99 -12.35 20.41
CA SER A 251 -6.32 -11.80 20.71
C SER A 251 -6.64 -10.54 19.88
N GLY A 252 -5.66 -9.67 19.65
CA GLY A 252 -5.86 -8.49 18.81
C GLY A 252 -6.03 -8.85 17.34
N LEU A 253 -5.29 -9.88 16.87
CA LEU A 253 -5.51 -10.42 15.53
C LEU A 253 -6.95 -10.94 15.39
N GLU A 254 -7.43 -11.76 16.32
CA GLU A 254 -8.81 -12.29 16.31
C GLU A 254 -9.84 -11.15 16.19
N VAL A 255 -9.69 -10.08 16.97
CA VAL A 255 -10.54 -8.88 16.90
C VAL A 255 -10.45 -8.17 15.54
N PHE A 256 -9.24 -7.97 15.00
CA PHE A 256 -9.08 -7.35 13.68
C PHE A 256 -9.73 -8.15 12.57
N LEU A 257 -9.60 -9.48 12.60
CA LEU A 257 -10.17 -10.34 11.58
C LEU A 257 -11.68 -10.44 11.68
N GLU A 258 -12.23 -10.46 12.90
CA GLU A 258 -13.67 -10.36 13.11
C GLU A 258 -14.21 -9.03 12.54
N PHE A 259 -13.55 -7.92 12.84
CA PHE A 259 -13.96 -6.60 12.35
C PHE A 259 -13.89 -6.48 10.82
N ILE A 260 -12.79 -6.91 10.20
CA ILE A 260 -12.67 -6.97 8.74
C ILE A 260 -13.73 -7.89 8.16
N GLY A 261 -13.98 -9.04 8.80
CA GLY A 261 -14.96 -10.02 8.39
C GLY A 261 -16.38 -9.46 8.39
N ILE A 262 -16.76 -8.69 9.40
CA ILE A 262 -18.04 -7.97 9.46
C ILE A 262 -18.13 -6.94 8.33
N ASN A 263 -17.12 -6.08 8.20
CA ASN A 263 -17.12 -5.00 7.20
C ASN A 263 -17.16 -5.54 5.77
N LEU A 264 -16.41 -6.59 5.46
CA LEU A 264 -16.30 -7.15 4.11
C LEU A 264 -17.20 -8.36 3.86
N SER A 265 -17.94 -8.82 4.87
CA SER A 265 -18.73 -10.06 4.81
C SER A 265 -17.87 -11.27 4.41
N ILE A 266 -16.73 -11.44 5.09
CA ILE A 266 -15.83 -12.59 4.96
C ILE A 266 -15.81 -13.34 6.28
N ASP A 267 -15.90 -14.67 6.24
CA ASP A 267 -15.72 -15.50 7.42
C ASP A 267 -14.26 -15.95 7.56
N TYR A 268 -13.60 -15.53 8.64
CA TYR A 268 -12.22 -15.88 8.96
C TYR A 268 -12.10 -16.93 10.07
N SER A 269 -13.21 -17.48 10.58
CA SER A 269 -13.23 -18.40 11.73
C SER A 269 -12.33 -19.64 11.54
N GLU A 270 -12.43 -20.29 10.38
CA GLU A 270 -11.57 -21.43 10.00
C GLU A 270 -10.10 -21.00 9.90
N GLN A 271 -9.84 -19.84 9.29
CA GLN A 271 -8.49 -19.33 9.07
C GLN A 271 -7.78 -18.94 10.37
N ILE A 272 -8.50 -18.39 11.35
CA ILE A 272 -7.96 -18.11 12.69
C ILE A 272 -7.46 -19.41 13.34
N THR A 273 -8.23 -20.48 13.21
CA THR A 273 -7.88 -21.80 13.76
C THR A 273 -6.63 -22.37 13.07
N ASP A 274 -6.54 -22.24 11.74
CA ASP A 274 -5.35 -22.64 10.96
C ASP A 274 -4.11 -21.80 11.33
N ILE A 275 -4.24 -20.48 11.45
CA ILE A 275 -3.16 -19.57 11.86
C ILE A 275 -2.65 -19.96 13.26
N ARG A 276 -3.56 -20.25 14.19
CA ARG A 276 -3.21 -20.66 15.56
C ARG A 276 -2.43 -21.97 15.55
N THR A 277 -2.88 -22.94 14.76
CA THR A 277 -2.19 -24.24 14.61
C THR A 277 -0.78 -24.04 14.06
N LYS A 278 -0.65 -23.27 12.97
CA LYS A 278 0.65 -22.94 12.35
C LYS A 278 1.58 -22.19 13.28
N LEU A 279 1.08 -21.26 14.09
CA LEU A 279 1.87 -20.57 15.11
C LEU A 279 2.54 -21.56 16.06
N PHE A 280 1.79 -22.56 16.56
CA PHE A 280 2.34 -23.57 17.46
C PHE A 280 3.31 -24.52 16.75
N GLU A 281 3.02 -24.94 15.51
CA GLU A 281 3.96 -25.73 14.70
C GLU A 281 5.32 -25.02 14.56
N ILE A 282 5.29 -23.74 14.18
CA ILE A 282 6.49 -22.91 14.01
C ILE A 282 7.21 -22.74 15.34
N PHE A 283 6.48 -22.52 16.43
CA PHE A 283 7.06 -22.44 17.77
C PHE A 283 7.76 -23.76 18.16
N HIS A 284 7.17 -24.91 17.83
CA HIS A 284 7.79 -26.22 18.08
C HIS A 284 9.05 -26.44 17.25
N ILE A 285 9.07 -26.03 15.97
CA ILE A 285 10.26 -26.06 15.12
C ILE A 285 11.36 -25.16 15.70
N TYR A 286 11.01 -23.96 16.14
CA TYR A 286 11.95 -23.04 16.77
C TYR A 286 12.52 -23.65 18.07
N LYS A 287 11.66 -24.17 18.95
CA LYS A 287 12.06 -24.78 20.21
C LYS A 287 12.95 -26.01 20.01
N SER A 288 12.69 -26.84 19.01
CA SER A 288 13.54 -28.02 18.74
C SER A 288 14.92 -27.65 18.23
N ARG A 289 15.03 -26.59 17.42
CA ARG A 289 16.31 -26.11 16.87
C ARG A 289 17.12 -25.29 17.86
N PHE A 290 16.48 -24.46 18.68
CA PHE A 290 17.15 -23.44 19.49
C PHE A 290 16.89 -23.56 21.00
N GLY A 291 15.90 -24.35 21.43
CA GLY A 291 15.51 -24.46 22.84
C GLY A 291 16.52 -25.21 23.72
N ASN A 292 17.50 -25.89 23.11
CA ASN A 292 18.62 -26.55 23.80
C ASN A 292 19.91 -25.72 23.79
N ILE A 293 19.89 -24.48 23.29
CA ILE A 293 21.02 -23.56 23.49
C ILE A 293 20.92 -23.08 24.93
N ASP A 294 21.76 -23.65 25.78
CA ASP A 294 21.81 -23.43 27.21
C ASP A 294 21.62 -21.96 27.56
N THR A 295 20.53 -21.68 28.29
CA THR A 295 20.46 -20.56 29.21
C THR A 295 21.81 -20.52 29.94
N PRO A 296 22.62 -19.46 29.84
CA PRO A 296 23.74 -19.31 30.75
C PRO A 296 23.12 -19.38 32.15
N GLN A 297 23.52 -20.37 32.94
CA GLN A 297 23.19 -20.38 34.35
C GLN A 297 23.64 -19.02 34.90
N SER A 298 22.67 -18.15 35.16
CA SER A 298 22.86 -16.99 36.01
C SER A 298 23.35 -17.56 37.34
N THR A 299 24.67 -17.56 37.53
CA THR A 299 25.25 -17.61 38.85
C THR A 299 24.80 -16.31 39.48
N GLN A 300 23.77 -16.38 40.32
CA GLN A 300 23.34 -15.24 41.11
C GLN A 300 24.57 -14.72 41.86
N PRO A 301 24.97 -13.45 41.68
CA PRO A 301 25.86 -12.82 42.63
C PRO A 301 25.10 -12.74 43.95
N GLU A 302 25.74 -13.16 45.04
CA GLU A 302 25.24 -12.96 46.40
C GLU A 302 24.78 -11.51 46.58
N THR A 303 23.63 -11.37 47.22
CA THR A 303 22.97 -10.10 47.51
C THR A 303 23.85 -9.23 48.42
N GLU A 304 24.42 -8.17 47.87
CA GLU A 304 24.80 -6.97 48.63
C GLU A 304 23.71 -5.89 48.55
N PRO A 305 23.45 -5.15 49.64
CA PRO A 305 22.26 -4.32 49.79
C PRO A 305 22.30 -3.07 48.89
N LYS A 306 21.15 -2.80 48.26
CA LYS A 306 20.87 -1.67 47.37
C LYS A 306 21.21 -0.32 48.04
N GLN A 307 22.04 0.49 47.38
CA GLN A 307 22.06 1.94 47.58
C GLN A 307 21.53 2.63 46.30
N THR A 308 20.34 3.21 46.43
CA THR A 308 19.61 3.93 45.39
C THR A 308 20.26 5.28 45.09
N SER A 309 20.64 5.52 43.84
CA SER A 309 20.84 6.89 43.32
C SER A 309 20.43 6.96 41.86
N TRP A 310 19.19 7.36 41.62
CA TRP A 310 18.70 7.79 40.31
C TRP A 310 19.37 9.12 39.92
N ARG A 311 20.20 9.13 38.88
CA ARG A 311 20.58 10.37 38.18
C ARG A 311 20.29 10.25 36.69
N LEU A 312 19.31 11.07 36.32
CA LEU A 312 18.88 11.53 35.00
C LEU A 312 20.04 11.71 34.02
N LEU A 313 19.89 11.16 32.80
CA LEU A 313 20.66 11.58 31.63
C LEU A 313 19.69 12.20 30.61
N LYS A 314 19.66 13.54 30.62
CA LYS A 314 19.35 14.34 29.43
C LYS A 314 20.65 14.52 28.65
N ARG A 315 20.66 14.14 27.38
CA ARG A 315 21.24 14.91 26.28
C ARG A 315 20.61 14.44 24.98
#